data_AF-A0A359LP96-F1
#
_entry.id   AF-A0A359LP96-F1
#
_cell.length_a   1.000
_cell.length_b   1.000
_cell.length_c   1.000
_cell.angle_alpha   90.00
_cell.angle_beta   90.00
_cell.angle_gamma   90.00
#
_symmetry.space_group_name_H-M   'P 1'
#
loop_
_entity.id
_entity.type
_entity.pdbx_description
1 polymer ?
#
loop_
_entity_poly.entity_id
_entity_poly.type
_entity_poly.pdbx_seq_one_letter_code
_entity_poly.pdbx_strand_id
1 'polypeptide(L)' 'MVIYLPAQPSGEAPLLDELTPREIVRELDKYVVGQADAKRAVAVALRNRIRRQKLEPEMAEEVMPKNILMIG' A
#
# COMPACT_ATOMS: atom_id res chain seq x y z
N MET A 1 9.30 -39.94 -5.73
CA MET A 1 9.05 -39.21 -4.47
C MET A 1 8.30 -37.94 -4.84
N VAL A 2 6.98 -37.95 -4.69
CA VAL A 2 6.11 -36.84 -5.09
C VAL A 2 6.15 -35.84 -3.95
N ILE A 3 6.85 -34.72 -4.15
CA ILE A 3 6.92 -33.65 -3.16
C ILE A 3 5.56 -32.95 -3.20
N TYR A 4 4.74 -33.18 -2.17
CA TYR A 4 3.56 -32.38 -1.90
C TYR A 4 4.05 -30.96 -1.55
N LEU A 5 3.90 -30.02 -2.49
CA LEU A 5 4.04 -28.61 -2.17
C LEU A 5 2.84 -28.23 -1.29
N PRO A 6 3.02 -27.77 -0.05
CA PRO A 6 1.89 -27.37 0.78
C PRO A 6 1.15 -26.24 0.07
N ALA A 7 -0.17 -26.42 -0.05
CA ALA A 7 -1.08 -25.42 -0.59
C ALA A 7 -0.73 -24.05 0.03
N GLN A 8 -0.43 -23.09 -0.86
CA GLN A 8 -0.38 -21.68 -0.50
C GLN A 8 -1.62 -21.38 0.34
N PRO A 9 -1.49 -20.75 1.52
CA PRO A 9 -2.65 -20.44 2.34
C PRO A 9 -3.59 -19.61 1.48
N SER A 10 -4.75 -20.21 1.20
CA SER A 10 -5.91 -19.58 0.59
C SER A 10 -6.40 -18.48 1.53
N GLY A 11 -5.73 -17.34 1.48
CA GLY A 11 -6.25 -16.06 1.87
C GLY A 11 -5.98 -15.17 0.69
N GLU A 12 -7.03 -14.83 -0.06
CA GLU A 12 -6.99 -13.71 -1.00
C GLU A 12 -6.52 -12.49 -0.21
N ALA A 13 -5.22 -12.24 -0.22
CA ALA A 13 -4.69 -10.99 0.25
C ALA A 13 -5.34 -9.94 -0.67
N PRO A 14 -6.09 -8.97 -0.13
CA PRO A 14 -6.70 -7.94 -0.95
C PRO A 14 -5.61 -7.33 -1.81
N LEU A 15 -5.89 -7.20 -3.11
CA LEU A 15 -4.98 -6.53 -4.03
C LEU A 15 -4.64 -5.17 -3.41
N LEU A 16 -3.34 -4.84 -3.31
CA LEU A 16 -2.87 -3.58 -2.71
C LEU A 16 -3.58 -2.35 -3.29
N ASP A 17 -4.07 -2.47 -4.52
CA ASP A 17 -4.80 -1.46 -5.29
C ASP A 17 -6.21 -1.15 -4.74
N GLU A 18 -6.76 -2.01 -3.88
CA GLU A 18 -8.10 -1.85 -3.30
C GLU A 18 -8.04 -1.23 -1.90
N LEU A 19 -6.94 -1.47 -1.17
CA LEU A 19 -6.79 -1.06 0.22
C LEU A 19 -6.92 0.46 0.42
N THR A 20 -7.80 0.83 1.35
CA THR A 20 -7.93 2.21 1.81
C THR A 20 -6.73 2.59 2.70
N PRO A 21 -6.41 3.88 2.86
CA PRO A 21 -5.33 4.31 3.75
C PRO A 21 -5.46 3.77 5.18
N ARG A 22 -6.69 3.59 5.67
CA ARG A 22 -6.95 3.04 7.02
C ARG A 22 -6.58 1.56 7.11
N GLU A 23 -6.90 0.78 6.08
CA GLU A 23 -6.55 -0.63 6.03
C GLU A 23 -5.04 -0.83 5.87
N ILE A 24 -4.37 0.02 5.07
CA ILE A 24 -2.91 0.00 4.95
C ILE A 24 -2.27 0.27 6.32
N VAL A 25 -2.74 1.28 7.05
CA VAL A 25 -2.23 1.55 8.41
C VAL A 25 -2.46 0.36 9.34
N ARG A 26 -3.65 -0.26 9.30
CA ARG A 26 -3.96 -1.45 10.11
C ARG A 26 -3.04 -2.64 9.79
N GLU A 27 -2.68 -2.83 8.53
CA GLU A 27 -1.69 -3.84 8.14
C GLU A 27 -0.29 -3.47 8.63
N LEU A 28 0.11 -2.20 8.51
CA LEU A 28 1.40 -1.73 9.03
C LEU A 28 1.50 -1.85 10.57
N ASP A 29 0.39 -1.69 11.29
CA ASP A 29 0.33 -1.85 12.75
C ASP A 29 0.67 -3.27 13.22
N LYS A 30 0.52 -4.29 12.36
CA LYS A 30 0.91 -5.67 12.69
C LYS A 30 2.42 -5.87 12.75
N TYR A 31 3.19 -5.03 12.05
CA TYR A 31 4.63 -5.20 11.87
C TYR A 31 5.47 -4.07 12.49
N VAL A 32 4.88 -2.88 12.64
CA VAL A 32 5.56 -1.69 13.17
C VAL A 32 4.78 -1.20 14.38
N VAL A 33 5.44 -0.95 15.51
CA VAL A 33 4.81 -0.40 16.72
C VAL A 33 4.98 1.11 16.77
N GLY A 34 3.92 1.86 17.09
CA GLY A 34 3.96 3.33 17.17
C GLY A 34 4.00 4.03 15.80
N GLN A 35 4.63 5.21 15.73
CA GLN A 35 4.87 5.97 14.49
C GLN A 35 3.60 6.23 13.64
N ALA A 36 2.52 6.65 14.30
CA ALA A 36 1.21 6.84 13.65
C ALA A 36 1.26 7.80 12.45
N ASP A 37 1.99 8.91 12.58
CA ASP A 37 2.10 9.91 11.51
C ASP A 37 2.88 9.39 10.31
N ALA A 38 3.96 8.64 10.52
CA ALA A 38 4.73 8.03 9.44
C ALA A 38 3.91 6.98 8.68
N LYS A 39 3.21 6.10 9.41
CA LYS A 39 2.32 5.10 8.79
C LYS A 39 1.23 5.75 7.95
N ARG A 40 0.61 6.81 8.47
CA ARG A 40 -0.40 7.59 7.74
C ARG A 40 0.18 8.24 6.49
N ALA A 41 1.36 8.85 6.58
CA ALA A 41 2.03 9.48 5.44
C ALA A 41 2.27 8.46 4.32
N VAL A 42 2.84 7.30 4.66
CA VAL A 42 3.12 6.20 3.71
C VAL A 42 1.83 5.68 3.07
N ALA A 43 0.80 5.42 3.89
CA ALA A 43 -0.49 4.93 3.40
C ALA A 43 -1.17 5.89 2.40
N VAL A 44 -1.08 7.20 2.67
CA VAL A 44 -1.63 8.23 1.77
C VAL A 44 -0.82 8.32 0.47
N ALA A 45 0.51 8.29 0.53
CA ALA A 45 1.35 8.32 -0.66
C ALA A 45 1.11 7.10 -1.56
N LEU A 46 0.98 5.91 -0.98
CA LEU A 46 0.66 4.69 -1.71
C LEU A 46 -0.72 4.80 -2.39
N ARG A 47 -1.74 5.25 -1.66
CA ARG A 47 -3.09 5.44 -2.22
C ARG A 47 -3.11 6.48 -3.34
N ASN A 48 -2.33 7.55 -3.23
CA ASN A 48 -2.22 8.56 -4.29
C ASN A 48 -1.58 7.99 -5.56
N ARG A 49 -0.64 7.06 -5.45
CA ARG A 49 -0.08 6.35 -6.60
C ARG A 49 -1.13 5.53 -7.34
N ILE A 50 -1.94 4.77 -6.61
CA ILE A 50 -3.03 3.97 -7.17
C ILE A 50 -4.09 4.88 -7.81
N ARG A 51 -4.44 5.99 -7.16
CA ARG A 51 -5.36 6.99 -7.74
C ARG A 51 -4.84 7.54 -9.05
N ARG A 52 -3.54 7.87 -9.12
CA ARG A 52 -2.92 8.37 -10.36
C ARG A 52 -3.00 7.37 -11.50
N GLN A 53 -2.83 6.08 -11.22
CA GLN A 53 -2.95 5.03 -12.24
C GLN A 53 -4.37 4.89 -12.81
N LYS A 54 -5.39 5.40 -12.11
CA LYS A 54 -6.80 5.39 -12.54
C LYS A 54 -7.22 6.69 -13.22
N LEU A 55 -6.32 7.66 -13.38
CA LEU A 55 -6.60 8.90 -14.10
C LEU A 55 -6.37 8.70 -15.61
N GLU A 56 -7.01 9.54 -16.41
CA GLU A 56 -6.72 9.65 -17.83
C GLU A 56 -5.25 10.05 -18.05
N PRO A 57 -4.60 9.61 -19.15
CA PRO A 57 -3.16 9.77 -19.35
C PRO A 57 -2.67 11.22 -19.24
N GLU A 58 -3.40 12.17 -19.85
CA GLU A 58 -3.06 13.59 -19.84
C GLU A 58 -3.03 14.17 -18.41
N MET A 59 -4.02 13.81 -17.58
CA MET A 59 -4.09 14.24 -16.20
C MET A 59 -3.06 13.53 -15.31
N ALA A 60 -2.74 12.26 -15.62
CA ALA A 60 -1.80 11.47 -14.86
C ALA A 60 -0.36 12.02 -14.96
N GLU A 61 0.03 12.59 -16.09
CA GLU A 61 1.33 13.23 -16.31
C GLU A 61 1.53 14.49 -15.46
N GLU A 62 0.47 15.27 -15.25
CA GLU A 62 0.51 16.47 -14.39
C GLU A 62 0.61 16.13 -12.89
N VAL A 63 0.25 14.90 -12.50
CA VAL A 63 0.25 14.48 -11.10
C VAL A 63 1.62 13.96 -10.67
N MET A 64 2.38 14.83 -9.99
CA MET A 64 3.67 14.48 -9.39
C MET A 64 3.53 13.53 -8.18
N PRO A 65 4.45 12.57 -8.00
CA PRO A 65 4.51 11.72 -6.82
C PRO A 65 4.65 12.53 -5.52
N LYS A 66 4.00 12.06 -4.45
CA LYS A 66 4.15 12.62 -3.09
C LYS A 66 5.27 11.89 -2.36
N ASN A 67 6.50 12.29 -2.64
CA ASN A 67 7.68 11.77 -1.95
C ASN A 67 7.63 12.15 -0.46
N ILE A 68 8.04 11.23 0.40
CA ILE A 68 8.05 11.41 1.86
C ILE A 68 9.50 11.47 2.33
N LEU A 69 9.86 12.52 3.05
CA LEU A 69 11.08 12.56 3.86
C LEU A 69 10.69 12.25 5.30
N MET A 70 11.16 11.12 5.83
CA MET A 70 11.01 10.80 7.25
C MET A 70 12.17 11.42 8.01
N ILE A 71 11.86 12.16 9.08
CA ILE A 71 12.84 12.76 9.98
C ILE A 71 12.52 12.18 11.37
N GLY A 72 13.56 11.67 12.04
CA GLY A 72 13.48 11.06 13.36
C GLY A 72 14.74 11.38 14.15
#